data_AF-A0A4R8SC04-F1
#
_entry.id   AF-A0A4R8SC04-F1
#
_cell.length_a   1.000
_cell.length_b   1.000
_cell.length_c   1.000
_cell.angle_alpha   90.00
_cell.angle_beta   90.00
_cell.angle_gamma   90.00
#
_symmetry.space_group_name_H-M   'P 1'
#
loop_
_entity.id
_entity.type
_entity.pdbx_description
1 polymer ?
#
loop_
_entity_poly.entity_id
_entity_poly.type
_entity_poly.pdbx_seq_one_letter_code
_entity_poly.pdbx_strand_id
1 'polypeptide(L)' 'MLKPGDDVYVDFEGLEHHGHVERADSGWVLCTIETDWAWDYGHISSRMGPHQTVCVPTARVRPRD' A
#
# COMPACT_ATOMS: atom_id res chain seq x y z
N MET A 1 -6.01 15.41 -3.81
CA MET A 1 -4.60 15.40 -3.38
C MET A 1 -4.56 14.53 -2.14
N LEU A 2 -3.73 13.47 -2.17
CA LEU A 2 -3.66 12.48 -1.10
C LEU A 2 -3.09 13.11 0.17
N LYS A 3 -3.66 12.77 1.32
CA LYS A 3 -3.26 13.28 2.63
C LYS A 3 -3.01 12.09 3.58
N PRO A 4 -2.13 12.26 4.59
CA PRO A 4 -2.02 11.27 5.67
C PRO A 4 -3.39 10.94 6.27
N GLY A 5 -3.70 9.65 6.37
CA GLY A 5 -4.97 9.12 6.86
C GLY A 5 -6.02 8.83 5.78
N ASP A 6 -5.80 9.20 4.51
CA ASP A 6 -6.74 8.85 3.43
C ASP A 6 -6.70 7.35 3.15
N ASP A 7 -7.87 6.71 3.08
CA ASP A 7 -8.03 5.34 2.59
C ASP A 7 -7.82 5.29 1.07
N VAL A 8 -7.03 4.32 0.61
CA VAL A 8 -6.60 4.22 -0.78
C VAL A 8 -6.52 2.77 -1.26
N TYR A 9 -6.67 2.61 -2.57
CA TYR A 9 -6.21 1.44 -3.31
C TYR A 9 -4.79 1.70 -3.81
N VAL A 10 -3.88 0.75 -3.59
CA VAL A 10 -2.45 0.85 -3.94
C VAL A 10 -2.09 -0.29 -4.87
N ASP A 11 -1.61 0.02 -6.07
CA ASP A 11 -0.97 -0.95 -6.96
C ASP A 11 0.49 -1.16 -6.52
N PHE A 12 0.74 -2.32 -5.93
CA PHE A 12 2.05 -2.77 -5.52
C PHE A 12 2.33 -4.15 -6.14
N GLU A 13 3.46 -4.26 -6.84
CA GLU A 13 3.87 -5.48 -7.56
C GLU A 13 2.82 -6.03 -8.56
N GLY A 14 1.96 -5.16 -9.10
CA GLY A 14 0.93 -5.53 -10.07
C GLY A 14 -0.37 -6.02 -9.44
N LEU A 15 -0.51 -5.89 -8.12
CA LEU A 15 -1.69 -6.26 -7.35
C LEU A 15 -2.25 -5.05 -6.62
N GLU A 16 -3.57 -4.96 -6.59
CA GLU A 16 -4.27 -3.90 -5.89
C GLU A 16 -4.48 -4.28 -4.44
N HIS A 17 -4.00 -3.42 -3.55
CA HIS A 17 -4.14 -3.59 -2.10
C HIS A 17 -4.97 -2.46 -1.51
N HIS A 18 -5.75 -2.78 -0.48
CA HIS A 18 -6.32 -1.77 0.39
C HIS A 18 -5.23 -1.21 1.29
N GLY A 19 -5.26 0.09 1.56
CA GLY A 19 -4.34 0.69 2.49
C GLY A 19 -4.74 2.10 2.87
N HIS A 20 -3.88 2.76 3.62
CA HIS A 20 -4.02 4.17 3.96
C HIS A 20 -2.71 4.91 3.77
N VAL A 21 -2.80 6.20 3.49
CA VAL A 21 -1.66 7.07 3.29
C VAL A 21 -1.02 7.41 4.64
N GLU A 22 0.27 7.15 4.78
CA GLU A 22 1.09 7.59 5.92
C GLU A 22 1.66 8.98 5.66
N ARG A 23 2.15 9.18 4.43
CA ARG A 23 2.76 10.43 3.98
C ARG A 23 2.64 10.56 2.47
N ALA A 24 2.39 11.77 1.99
CA ALA A 24 2.44 12.11 0.58
C ALA A 24 3.47 13.22 0.37
N ASP A 25 4.46 12.96 -0.49
CA ASP A 25 5.47 13.91 -0.93
C ASP A 25 5.35 14.10 -2.45
N SER A 26 6.11 15.05 -3.03
CA SER A 26 5.98 15.43 -4.45
C SER A 26 6.24 14.26 -5.41
N GLY A 27 5.18 13.56 -5.81
CA GLY A 27 5.18 12.45 -6.77
C GLY A 27 5.23 11.04 -6.16
N TRP A 28 5.38 10.93 -4.83
CA TRP A 28 5.51 9.65 -4.12
C TRP A 28 4.63 9.62 -2.88
N VAL A 29 4.13 8.43 -2.56
CA VAL A 29 3.20 8.22 -1.46
C VAL A 29 3.67 7.02 -0.65
N LEU A 30 3.91 7.24 0.64
CA LEU A 30 4.13 6.20 1.61
C LEU A 30 2.76 5.74 2.11
N CYS A 31 2.44 4.46 1.91
CA CYS A 31 1.17 3.86 2.29
C CYS A 31 1.41 2.60 3.11
N THR A 32 0.54 2.33 4.07
CA THR A 32 0.45 1.03 4.72
C THR A 32 -0.66 0.23 4.02
N ILE A 33 -0.29 -0.89 3.41
CA ILE A 33 -1.20 -1.77 2.65
C ILE A 33 -1.51 -3.03 3.44
N GLU A 34 -2.74 -3.52 3.28
CA GLU A 34 -3.19 -4.82 3.74
C GLU A 34 -2.69 -5.90 2.75
N THR A 35 -1.83 -6.78 3.25
CA THR A 35 -1.35 -7.96 2.52
C THR A 35 -2.04 -9.19 3.09
N ASP A 36 -2.93 -9.79 2.31
CA ASP A 36 -3.55 -11.07 2.67
C ASP A 36 -2.49 -12.19 2.59
N TRP A 37 -2.53 -13.09 3.57
CA TRP A 37 -1.66 -14.27 3.69
C TRP A 37 -1.75 -15.20 2.47
N ALA A 38 -2.81 -15.09 1.67
CA ALA A 38 -2.99 -15.83 0.43
C ALA A 38 -2.16 -15.30 -0.76
N TRP A 39 -1.66 -14.06 -0.70
CA TRP A 39 -0.82 -13.48 -1.75
C TRP A 39 0.65 -13.74 -1.41
N ASP A 40 1.08 -14.94 -1.75
CA ASP A 40 2.40 -15.48 -1.45
C ASP A 40 3.48 -14.81 -2.34
N TYR A 41 3.99 -13.66 -1.90
CA TYR A 41 5.11 -12.96 -2.53
C TYR A 41 6.47 -13.66 -2.31
N GLY A 42 6.51 -15.00 -2.34
CA GLY A 42 7.73 -15.80 -2.49
C GLY A 42 8.78 -15.71 -1.38
N HIS A 43 8.40 -15.74 -0.09
CA HIS A 43 9.35 -15.58 1.03
C HIS A 43 9.26 -16.68 2.12
N ILE A 44 10.44 -17.12 2.62
CA ILE A 44 10.68 -18.23 3.58
C ILE A 44 10.36 -17.89 5.06
N SER A 45 9.71 -16.76 5.37
CA SER A 45 9.37 -16.43 6.76
C SER A 45 7.93 -15.95 6.93
N SER A 46 7.30 -16.44 8.00
CA SER A 46 5.97 -16.02 8.45
C SER A 46 6.00 -14.52 8.76
N ARG A 47 5.38 -13.68 7.92
CA ARG A 47 5.27 -12.25 8.20
C ARG A 47 4.34 -12.03 9.38
N MET A 48 4.90 -11.44 10.43
CA MET A 48 4.16 -10.81 11.52
C MET A 48 3.31 -9.68 10.92
N GLY A 49 2.01 -9.96 10.75
CA GLY A 49 0.97 -8.97 10.49
C GLY A 49 0.52 -8.87 9.02
N PRO A 50 -0.79 -8.65 8.77
CA PRO A 50 -1.36 -8.52 7.43
C PRO A 50 -1.10 -7.13 6.83
N HIS A 51 -0.06 -6.41 7.26
CA HIS A 51 0.19 -5.03 6.85
C HIS A 51 1.65 -4.83 6.45
N GLN A 52 1.87 -4.17 5.32
CA GLN A 52 3.19 -3.80 4.82
C GLN A 52 3.22 -2.31 4.46
N THR A 53 4.26 -1.60 4.87
CA THR A 53 4.47 -0.22 4.43
C THR A 53 5.25 -0.20 3.11
N VAL A 54 4.69 0.46 2.10
CA VAL A 54 5.25 0.58 0.76
C VAL A 54 5.32 2.04 0.32
N CYS A 55 6.33 2.38 -0.48
CA CYS A 55 6.46 3.69 -1.10
C CYS A 55 6.26 3.54 -2.60
N VAL A 56 5.20 4.16 -3.14
CA VAL A 56 4.83 4.05 -4.55
C VAL A 56 4.66 5.42 -5.19
N PRO A 57 4.81 5.54 -6.52
CA PRO A 57 4.47 6.77 -7.21
C PRO A 57 2.99 7.10 -7.01
N THR A 58 2.64 8.39 -6.93
CA THR A 58 1.23 8.83 -6.79
C THR A 58 0.31 8.27 -7.88
N ALA A 59 0.84 8.01 -9.08
CA ALA A 59 0.10 7.40 -10.19
C ALA A 59 -0.40 5.96 -9.90
N ARG A 60 0.17 5.27 -8.91
CA ARG A 60 -0.22 3.92 -8.47
C ARG A 60 -1.16 3.92 -7.27
N VAL A 61 -1.62 5.09 -6.85
CA VAL A 61 -2.50 5.24 -5.70
C VAL A 61 -3.82 5.86 -6.16
N ARG A 62 -4.93 5.23 -5.77
CA ARG A 62 -6.29 5.70 -6.07
C ARG A 62 -7.06 5.89 -4.77
N PRO A 63 -7.81 6.99 -4.60
CA PRO A 63 -8.65 7.17 -3.42
C PRO A 63 -9.72 6.08 -3.35
N ARG A 64 -10.00 5.63 -2.12
CA ARG A 64 -11.13 4.78 -1.78
C ARG A 64 -12.22 5.68 -1.19
N ASP A 65 -13.44 5.59 -1.71
CA ASP A 65 -14.60 6.37 -1.24
C ASP A 65 -14.89 6.14 0.25
#